data_AF-A0A924VKX5-F1
#
_entry.id   AF-A0A924VKX5-F1
#
_cell.length_a   1.000
_cell.length_b   1.000
_cell.length_c   1.000
_cell.angle_alpha   90.00
_cell.angle_beta   90.00
_cell.angle_gamma   90.00
#
_symmetry.space_group_name_H-M   'P 1'
#
loop_
_entity.id
_entity.type
_entity.pdbx_description
1 polymer ?
#
loop_
_entity_poly.entity_id
_entity_poly.type
_entity_poly.pdbx_seq_one_letter_code
_entity_poly.pdbx_strand_id
1 'polypeptide(L)'
;TMANGWFRCQLLGLSDDGRRVSGLIGDRGDPGNRVTVKCLCESALSLLSNTDALPGGYERGGVLTPATGLGEVLVERLRESGLRVSQRDRRR
;
A
#
# COMPACT_ATOMS: atom_id res chain seq x y z
N THR A 1 -12.25 -2.97 -19.89
CA THR A 1 -11.13 -3.89 -20.17
C THR A 1 -10.06 -3.75 -19.12
N MET A 2 -9.31 -4.82 -18.81
CA MET A 2 -8.26 -4.84 -17.77
C MET A 2 -7.26 -3.67 -17.87
N ALA A 3 -6.90 -3.28 -19.10
CA ALA A 3 -5.96 -2.19 -19.34
C ALA A 3 -6.52 -0.78 -19.08
N ASN A 4 -7.83 -0.60 -19.25
CA ASN A 4 -8.49 0.70 -19.18
C ASN A 4 -9.31 0.89 -17.89
N GLY A 5 -9.27 -0.10 -16.98
CA GLY A 5 -9.84 0.03 -15.65
C GLY A 5 -9.06 1.01 -14.78
N TRP A 6 -9.64 1.37 -13.64
CA TRP A 6 -8.98 2.11 -12.58
C TRP A 6 -9.76 1.91 -11.29
N PHE A 7 -9.14 2.26 -10.16
CA PHE A 7 -9.86 2.37 -8.90
C PHE A 7 -9.37 3.56 -8.08
N ARG A 8 -10.22 3.99 -7.15
CA ARG A 8 -9.91 5.04 -6.20
C ARG A 8 -10.60 4.73 -4.87
N CYS A 9 -9.81 4.55 -3.82
CA CYS A 9 -10.27 4.40 -2.46
C CYS A 9 -9.91 5.65 -1.67
N GLN A 10 -10.92 6.33 -1.12
CA GLN A 10 -10.71 7.46 -0.21
C GLN A 10 -10.98 7.00 1.22
N LEU A 11 -9.97 7.15 2.06
CA LEU A 11 -10.04 6.86 3.49
C LEU A 11 -10.31 8.18 4.21
N LEU A 12 -11.26 8.20 5.14
CA LEU A 12 -11.59 9.37 5.95
C LEU A 12 -11.43 8.99 7.43
N GLY A 13 -10.70 9.81 8.18
CA GLY A 13 -10.47 9.61 9.60
C GLY A 13 -10.77 10.87 10.40
N LEU A 14 -11.26 10.66 11.62
CA LEU A 14 -11.44 11.67 12.66
C LEU A 14 -10.60 11.25 13.86
N SER A 15 -9.71 12.10 14.33
CA SER A 15 -8.95 11.87 15.56
C SER A 15 -9.71 12.39 16.79
N ASP A 16 -9.29 11.93 17.97
CA ASP A 16 -9.89 12.30 19.25
C ASP A 16 -9.79 13.81 19.55
N ASP A 17 -8.78 14.49 19.00
CA ASP A 17 -8.60 15.95 19.07
C ASP A 17 -9.42 16.73 18.00
N GLY A 18 -10.28 16.02 17.25
CA GLY A 18 -11.17 16.60 16.25
C GLY A 18 -10.55 16.88 14.88
N ARG A 19 -9.27 16.52 14.64
CA ARG A 19 -8.65 16.69 13.32
C ARG A 19 -9.24 15.70 12.31
N ARG A 20 -9.36 16.17 11.07
CA ARG A 20 -9.80 15.36 9.93
C ARG A 20 -8.61 14.98 9.08
N VAL A 21 -8.34 13.69 9.01
CA VAL A 21 -7.34 13.11 8.13
C VAL A 21 -8.01 12.42 6.96
N SER A 22 -7.38 12.46 5.79
CA SER A 22 -7.84 11.70 4.63
C SER A 22 -6.70 10.99 3.95
N GLY A 23 -6.95 9.75 3.52
CA GLY A 23 -6.05 8.95 2.71
C GLY A 23 -6.63 8.75 1.32
N LEU A 24 -5.76 8.54 0.35
CA LEU A 24 -6.13 8.18 -1.01
C LEU A 24 -5.23 7.07 -1.52
N ILE A 25 -5.86 5.99 -1.95
CA ILE A 25 -5.23 4.86 -2.62
C ILE A 25 -5.86 4.73 -4.02
N GLY A 26 -5.06 4.59 -5.07
CA GLY A 26 -5.62 4.38 -6.41
C GLY A 26 -4.57 4.10 -7.48
N ASP A 27 -5.01 3.52 -8.59
CA ASP A 27 -4.13 3.12 -9.70
C ASP A 27 -4.93 3.00 -11.01
N ARG A 28 -4.20 2.94 -12.13
CA ARG A 28 -4.71 2.51 -13.44
C ARG A 28 -4.59 1.00 -13.58
N GLY A 29 -5.58 0.40 -14.22
CA GLY A 29 -5.78 -1.04 -14.26
C GLY A 29 -7.03 -1.43 -13.47
N ASP A 30 -7.67 -2.52 -13.88
CA ASP A 30 -8.82 -3.02 -13.14
C ASP A 30 -8.39 -3.54 -11.74
N PRO A 31 -9.20 -3.29 -10.70
CA PRO A 31 -8.90 -3.75 -9.35
C PRO A 31 -9.09 -5.26 -9.17
N GLY A 32 -9.78 -5.95 -10.10
CA GLY A 32 -10.05 -7.38 -9.99
C GLY A 32 -8.84 -8.25 -10.34
N ASN A 33 -7.96 -7.75 -11.20
CA ASN A 33 -6.80 -8.49 -11.69
C ASN A 33 -5.55 -7.61 -11.76
N ARG A 34 -5.50 -6.62 -12.66
CA ARG A 34 -4.23 -5.92 -12.96
C ARG A 34 -3.57 -5.27 -11.75
N VAL A 35 -4.36 -4.60 -10.90
CA VAL A 35 -3.85 -3.99 -9.66
C VAL A 35 -3.50 -5.07 -8.64
N THR A 36 -4.31 -6.12 -8.52
CA THR A 36 -4.06 -7.24 -7.60
C THR A 36 -2.75 -7.95 -7.91
N VAL A 37 -2.49 -8.22 -9.19
CA VAL A 37 -1.22 -8.83 -9.65
C VAL A 37 -0.05 -7.90 -9.36
N LYS A 38 -0.18 -6.59 -9.58
CA LYS A 38 0.85 -5.61 -9.19
C LYS A 38 1.16 -5.72 -7.70
N CYS A 39 0.14 -5.68 -6.83
CA CYS A 39 0.33 -5.80 -5.38
C CYS A 39 1.01 -7.11 -4.99
N LEU A 40 0.64 -8.23 -5.62
CA LEU A 40 1.26 -9.54 -5.38
C LEU A 40 2.73 -9.55 -5.80
N CYS A 41 3.04 -9.07 -7.00
CA CYS A 41 4.41 -9.00 -7.52
C CYS A 41 5.31 -8.11 -6.64
N GLU A 42 4.85 -6.91 -6.26
CA GLU A 42 5.63 -6.03 -5.41
C GLU A 42 5.81 -6.58 -3.99
N SER A 43 4.83 -7.35 -3.49
CA SER A 43 4.98 -8.07 -2.22
C SER A 43 6.09 -9.13 -2.30
N ALA A 44 6.11 -9.92 -3.37
CA ALA A 44 7.17 -10.92 -3.60
C ALA A 44 8.55 -10.26 -3.76
N LEU A 45 8.63 -9.16 -4.51
CA LEU A 45 9.89 -8.43 -4.71
C LEU A 45 10.39 -7.78 -3.41
N SER A 46 9.48 -7.32 -2.52
CA SER A 46 9.84 -6.84 -1.19
C SER A 46 10.56 -7.93 -0.37
N LEU A 47 10.04 -9.16 -0.39
CA LEU A 47 10.65 -10.28 0.34
C LEU A 47 12.04 -10.65 -0.20
N LEU A 48 12.20 -10.62 -1.53
CA LEU A 48 13.43 -11.03 -2.21
C LEU A 48 14.54 -9.97 -2.16
N SER A 49 14.19 -8.68 -2.20
CA SER A 49 15.16 -7.60 -2.46
C SER A 49 15.39 -6.68 -1.26
N ASN A 50 14.56 -6.76 -0.22
CA ASN A 50 14.55 -5.79 0.88
C ASN A 50 14.55 -6.47 2.26
N THR A 51 15.10 -7.68 2.37
CA THR A 51 15.01 -8.51 3.60
C THR A 51 15.50 -7.79 4.86
N ASP A 52 16.60 -7.03 4.76
CA ASP A 52 17.17 -6.25 5.88
C ASP A 52 16.27 -5.09 6.35
N ALA A 53 15.37 -4.61 5.49
CA ALA A 53 14.48 -3.50 5.76
C ALA A 53 13.06 -3.95 6.18
N LEU A 54 12.79 -5.26 6.17
CA LEU A 54 11.47 -5.78 6.53
C LEU A 54 11.18 -5.58 8.02
N PRO A 55 9.93 -5.25 8.40
CA PRO A 55 9.55 -5.06 9.79
C PRO A 55 9.89 -6.26 10.68
N GLY A 56 10.82 -6.06 11.62
CA GLY A 56 11.27 -7.07 12.60
C GLY A 56 12.36 -8.03 12.12
N GLY A 57 12.92 -7.80 10.92
CA GLY A 57 14.13 -8.47 10.44
C GLY A 57 13.98 -9.99 10.25
N TYR A 58 15.12 -10.68 10.14
CA TYR A 58 15.21 -12.11 9.83
C TYR A 58 14.50 -13.03 10.82
N GLU A 59 14.39 -12.63 12.08
CA GLU A 59 13.76 -13.42 13.14
C GLU A 59 12.22 -13.42 13.03
N ARG A 60 11.63 -12.50 12.25
CA ARG A 60 10.19 -12.37 12.13
C ARG A 60 9.65 -13.18 10.95
N GLY A 61 8.71 -14.07 11.24
CA GLY A 61 8.03 -14.89 10.23
C GLY A 61 6.62 -15.31 10.64
N GLY A 62 6.04 -16.24 9.87
CA GLY A 62 4.69 -16.78 10.08
C GLY A 62 3.64 -16.23 9.09
N VAL A 63 2.36 -16.38 9.43
CA VAL A 63 1.24 -15.87 8.62
C VAL A 63 0.99 -14.41 8.97
N LEU A 64 1.54 -13.51 8.16
CA LEU A 64 1.45 -12.07 8.36
C LEU A 64 0.59 -11.42 7.27
N THR A 65 -0.03 -10.30 7.60
CA THR A 65 -0.64 -9.44 6.57
C THR A 65 0.44 -8.59 5.92
N PRO A 66 0.25 -8.09 4.69
CA PRO A 66 1.21 -7.20 4.05
C PRO A 66 1.56 -5.98 4.91
N ALA A 67 0.56 -5.44 5.63
CA ALA A 67 0.77 -4.30 6.51
C ALA A 67 1.75 -4.58 7.66
N THR A 68 1.71 -5.78 8.26
CA THR A 68 2.57 -6.12 9.40
C THR A 68 3.89 -6.78 9.00
N GLY A 69 3.91 -7.50 7.86
CA GLY A 69 5.09 -8.24 7.38
C GLY A 69 5.97 -7.47 6.40
N LEU A 70 5.41 -6.52 5.64
CA LEU A 70 6.15 -5.75 4.64
C LEU A 70 6.20 -4.26 4.96
N GLY A 71 5.13 -3.71 5.54
CA GLY A 71 5.10 -2.34 6.05
C GLY A 71 5.44 -1.30 4.98
N GLU A 72 6.28 -0.32 5.33
CA GLU A 72 6.62 0.80 4.44
C GLU A 72 7.39 0.35 3.19
N VAL A 73 8.15 -0.76 3.26
CA VAL A 73 8.86 -1.32 2.08
C VAL A 73 7.89 -1.58 0.93
N LEU A 74 6.75 -2.23 1.22
CA LEU A 74 5.74 -2.46 0.18
C LEU A 74 5.10 -1.14 -0.28
N VAL A 75 4.87 -0.19 0.62
CA VAL A 75 4.27 1.09 0.27
C VAL A 75 5.15 1.87 -0.70
N GLU A 76 6.47 1.91 -0.48
CA GLU A 76 7.44 2.56 -1.35
C GLU A 76 7.46 1.91 -2.74
N ARG A 77 7.57 0.58 -2.80
CA ARG A 77 7.55 -0.17 -4.07
C ARG A 77 6.24 0.02 -4.86
N LEU A 78 5.11 0.06 -4.16
CA LEU A 78 3.82 0.35 -4.78
C LEU A 78 3.78 1.76 -5.38
N ARG A 79 4.34 2.76 -4.67
CA ARG A 79 4.48 4.13 -5.21
C ARG A 79 5.38 4.15 -6.45
N GLU A 80 6.52 3.45 -6.42
CA GLU A 80 7.45 3.34 -7.55
C GLU A 80 6.83 2.66 -8.78
N SER A 81 5.97 1.65 -8.57
CA SER A 81 5.21 1.00 -9.63
C SER A 81 3.97 1.79 -10.10
N GLY A 82 3.81 3.03 -9.62
CA GLY A 82 2.79 3.98 -10.05
C GLY A 82 1.47 3.93 -9.26
N LEU A 83 1.35 3.06 -8.25
CA LEU A 83 0.18 3.04 -7.37
C LEU A 83 0.24 4.24 -6.42
N ARG A 84 -0.81 5.05 -6.43
CA ARG A 84 -0.88 6.24 -5.61
C ARG A 84 -1.24 5.86 -4.17
N VAL A 85 -0.36 6.17 -3.22
CA VAL A 85 -0.66 6.14 -1.77
C VAL A 85 -0.31 7.50 -1.17
N SER A 86 -1.32 8.25 -0.74
CA SER A 86 -1.12 9.61 -0.19
C SER A 86 -2.04 9.90 0.99
N GLN A 87 -1.57 10.74 1.92
CA GLN A 87 -2.33 11.25 3.05
C GLN A 87 -2.43 12.78 2.96
N ARG A 88 -3.53 13.35 3.44
CA ARG A 88 -3.72 14.78 3.65
C ARG A 88 -4.32 15.02 5.02
N ASP A 89 -3.73 15.96 5.75
CA ASP A 89 -4.28 16.52 6.97
C ASP A 89 -4.93 17.88 6.64
N ARG A 90 -6.20 18.06 6.99
CA ARG A 90 -6.87 19.36 6.89
C ARG A 90 -7.03 19.90 8.30
N ARG A 91 -6.11 20.75 8.71
CA ARG A 91 -6.35 21.65 9.85
C ARG A 91 -7.39 22.68 9.40
N ARG A 92 -8.44 22.84 10.21
CA ARG A 92 -9.43 23.91 10.06
C ARG A 92 -8.75 25.26 10.28
#